data_AF-A0A3D2SSP1-F1
#
_entry.id   AF-A0A3D2SSP1-F1
#
_cell.length_a   1.000
_cell.length_b   1.000
_cell.length_c   1.000
_cell.angle_alpha   90.00
_cell.angle_beta   90.00
_cell.angle_gamma   90.00
#
_symmetry.space_group_name_H-M   'P 1'
#
loop_
_entity.id
_entity.type
_entity.pdbx_description
1 polymer ?
#
loop_
_entity_poly.entity_id
_entity_poly.type
_entity_poly.pdbx_seq_one_letter_code
_entity_poly.pdbx_strand_id
1 'polypeptide(L)'
;MGGLSSPLTGMATSVLGGFTGGTLSNGLAIAGQIIDNKAKRQELRAQQNIVLQQLEQKQGQELSEAQSEEALDRENIQLQAAQDETERQAALKRAVARQRAASGASGVGSAGGSGEAILLGLFEESEDEKNERERLDELRLRAIDQDIENIQSQNLLETSQLRQRQKLERSLFG
;
A
#
# COMPACT_ATOMS: atom_id res chain seq x y z
N MET A 1 -21.43 28.30 -13.04
CA MET A 1 -22.42 27.24 -12.69
C MET A 1 -21.87 25.97 -13.31
N GLY A 2 -21.12 25.16 -12.58
CA GLY A 2 -21.63 24.03 -11.77
C GLY A 2 -21.60 22.77 -12.66
N GLY A 3 -20.98 21.65 -12.32
CA GLY A 3 -20.31 21.23 -11.10
C GLY A 3 -19.42 20.01 -11.35
N LEU A 4 -18.70 19.66 -10.29
CA LEU A 4 -17.83 18.50 -10.14
C LEU A 4 -18.64 17.19 -10.13
N SER A 5 -18.13 16.13 -10.74
CA SER A 5 -18.39 14.76 -10.25
C SER A 5 -17.28 13.80 -10.70
N SER A 6 -16.38 13.49 -9.78
CA SER A 6 -15.53 12.30 -9.83
C SER A 6 -16.39 11.04 -9.70
N PRO A 7 -16.07 9.93 -10.39
CA PRO A 7 -16.40 8.62 -9.87
C PRO A 7 -15.20 8.09 -9.07
N LEU A 8 -15.44 7.86 -7.77
CA LEU A 8 -14.63 6.97 -6.95
C LEU A 8 -14.50 5.62 -7.66
N THR A 9 -13.28 5.23 -8.05
CA THR A 9 -12.99 3.83 -8.39
C THR A 9 -12.83 3.08 -7.08
N GLY A 10 -13.94 2.52 -6.60
CA GLY A 10 -13.96 1.61 -5.46
C GLY A 10 -13.17 0.35 -5.78
N MET A 11 -12.24 0.02 -4.87
CA MET A 11 -11.59 -1.27 -4.80
C MET A 11 -12.65 -2.36 -4.58
N ALA A 12 -12.87 -3.20 -5.59
CA ALA A 12 -13.68 -4.41 -5.49
C ALA A 12 -12.77 -5.58 -5.09
N THR A 13 -12.70 -5.82 -3.78
CA THR A 13 -12.29 -7.09 -3.18
C THR A 13 -13.24 -8.20 -3.67
N SER A 14 -12.73 -9.10 -4.51
CA SER A 14 -13.42 -10.35 -4.85
C SER A 14 -12.67 -11.54 -4.27
N VAL A 15 -12.93 -11.80 -2.99
CA VAL A 15 -12.60 -13.07 -2.33
C VAL A 15 -13.91 -13.85 -2.19
N LEU A 16 -14.19 -14.78 -3.10
CA LEU A 16 -14.83 -16.08 -2.79
C LEU A 16 -15.09 -16.91 -4.05
N GLY A 17 -14.54 -18.14 -4.03
CA GLY A 17 -15.25 -19.37 -4.40
C GLY A 17 -15.88 -19.47 -5.79
N GLY A 18 -15.17 -20.11 -6.71
CA GLY A 18 -15.73 -20.52 -8.01
C GLY A 18 -14.82 -21.43 -8.82
N PHE A 19 -14.51 -22.62 -8.31
CA PHE A 19 -13.92 -23.68 -9.13
C PHE A 19 -15.02 -24.30 -10.00
N THR A 20 -15.28 -23.71 -11.17
CA THR A 20 -16.21 -24.27 -12.17
C THR A 20 -15.47 -24.63 -13.46
N GLY A 21 -15.19 -25.93 -13.58
CA GLY A 21 -15.30 -26.73 -14.81
C GLY A 21 -14.75 -26.19 -16.13
N GLY A 22 -13.62 -26.77 -16.56
CA GLY A 22 -13.11 -26.77 -17.94
C GLY A 22 -11.58 -26.70 -17.93
N THR A 23 -10.78 -27.70 -18.32
CA THR A 23 -10.95 -28.82 -19.25
C THR A 23 -10.04 -29.98 -18.79
N LEU A 24 -10.63 -31.11 -18.41
CA LEU A 24 -9.93 -32.38 -18.22
C LEU A 24 -10.02 -33.17 -19.53
N SER A 25 -9.17 -32.84 -20.49
CA SER A 25 -9.02 -33.63 -21.71
C SER A 25 -7.55 -33.73 -22.09
N ASN A 26 -6.83 -34.58 -21.38
CA ASN A 26 -5.67 -35.29 -21.91
C ASN A 26 -5.53 -36.57 -21.08
N GLY A 27 -6.26 -37.60 -21.51
CA GLY A 27 -6.19 -38.95 -20.97
C GLY A 27 -4.78 -39.51 -21.08
N LEU A 28 -4.23 -39.94 -19.96
CA LEU A 28 -3.02 -40.72 -19.89
C LEU A 28 -3.25 -42.10 -20.54
N ALA A 29 -2.71 -42.31 -21.73
CA ALA A 29 -2.36 -43.63 -22.23
C ALA A 29 -0.94 -43.96 -21.76
N ILE A 30 -0.79 -44.68 -20.64
CA ILE A 30 0.49 -45.29 -20.25
C ILE A 30 0.51 -46.72 -20.78
N ALA A 31 1.01 -46.89 -22.00
CA ALA A 31 1.39 -48.18 -22.55
C ALA A 31 2.86 -48.15 -22.97
N GLY A 32 3.70 -48.77 -22.13
CA GLY A 32 4.88 -49.53 -22.56
C GLY A 32 6.00 -48.80 -23.30
N GLN A 33 6.73 -47.90 -22.65
CA GLN A 33 8.12 -47.60 -23.02
C GLN A 33 8.99 -47.35 -21.78
N ILE A 34 9.70 -48.40 -21.36
CA ILE A 34 10.84 -48.32 -20.43
C ILE A 34 11.98 -47.70 -21.25
N ILE A 35 12.01 -46.37 -21.33
CA ILE A 35 13.08 -45.58 -21.95
C ILE A 35 13.77 -44.78 -20.84
N ASP A 36 15.08 -44.94 -20.81
CA ASP A 36 16.11 -44.37 -19.95
C ASP A 36 15.68 -43.37 -18.86
N ASN A 37 15.55 -43.89 -17.65
CA ASN A 37 15.14 -43.18 -16.43
C ASN A 37 16.11 -42.02 -16.06
N LYS A 38 17.33 -41.97 -16.61
CA LYS A 38 18.33 -40.94 -16.30
C LYS A 38 18.12 -39.64 -17.09
N ALA A 39 17.78 -39.72 -18.38
CA ALA A 39 17.55 -38.54 -19.22
C ALA A 39 16.34 -37.73 -18.76
N LYS A 40 15.24 -38.42 -18.43
CA LYS A 40 14.00 -37.79 -17.93
C LYS A 40 14.20 -37.07 -16.58
N ARG A 41 15.04 -37.61 -15.69
CA ARG A 41 15.41 -36.96 -14.42
C ARG A 41 16.24 -35.69 -14.61
N GLN A 42 17.12 -35.68 -15.61
CA GLN A 42 17.95 -34.52 -15.93
C GLN A 42 17.11 -33.39 -16.54
N GLU A 43 16.18 -33.74 -17.41
CA GLU A 43 15.24 -32.79 -18.02
C GLU A 43 14.26 -32.19 -16.98
N LEU A 44 13.73 -33.01 -16.07
CA LEU A 44 12.90 -32.53 -14.94
C LEU A 44 13.65 -31.51 -14.07
N ARG A 45 14.94 -31.75 -13.77
CA ARG A 45 15.75 -30.81 -12.98
C ARG A 45 15.99 -29.49 -13.71
N ALA A 46 16.24 -29.55 -15.02
CA ALA A 46 16.42 -28.36 -15.84
C ALA A 46 15.12 -27.52 -15.88
N GLN A 47 13.96 -28.17 -16.04
CA GLN A 47 12.66 -27.51 -16.02
C GLN A 47 12.35 -26.88 -14.65
N GLN A 48 12.61 -27.60 -13.55
CA GLN A 48 12.41 -27.07 -12.18
C GLN A 48 13.25 -25.81 -11.91
N ASN A 49 14.49 -25.77 -12.41
CA ASN A 49 15.35 -24.60 -12.27
C ASN A 49 14.84 -23.41 -13.08
N ILE A 50 14.31 -23.63 -14.30
CA ILE A 50 13.73 -22.56 -15.13
C ILE A 50 12.50 -21.95 -14.44
N VAL A 51 11.62 -22.79 -13.88
CA VAL A 51 10.42 -22.31 -13.17
C VAL A 51 10.81 -21.49 -11.94
N LEU A 52 11.81 -21.93 -11.18
CA LEU A 52 12.30 -21.19 -10.03
C LEU A 52 12.94 -19.85 -10.44
N GLN A 53 13.76 -19.84 -11.49
CA GLN A 53 14.38 -18.62 -12.00
C GLN A 53 13.35 -17.61 -12.52
N GLN A 54 12.31 -18.08 -13.23
CA GLN A 54 11.20 -17.22 -13.68
C GLN A 54 10.42 -16.64 -12.50
N LEU A 55 10.19 -17.44 -11.46
CA LEU A 55 9.54 -16.97 -10.23
C LEU A 55 10.38 -15.88 -9.55
N GLU A 56 11.68 -16.11 -9.35
CA GLU A 56 12.60 -15.13 -8.75
C GLU A 56 12.66 -13.83 -9.55
N GLN A 57 12.67 -13.90 -10.89
CA GLN A 57 12.63 -12.72 -11.74
C GLN A 57 11.34 -11.93 -11.56
N LYS A 58 10.19 -12.62 -11.54
CA LYS A 58 8.89 -11.98 -11.33
C LYS A 58 8.83 -11.30 -9.96
N GLN A 59 9.23 -12.01 -8.91
CA GLN A 59 9.25 -11.48 -7.54
C GLN A 59 10.19 -10.29 -7.38
N GLY A 60 11.35 -10.31 -8.06
CA GLY A 60 12.30 -9.19 -8.07
C GLY A 60 11.74 -7.95 -8.77
N GLN A 61 11.02 -8.13 -9.88
CA GLN A 61 10.34 -7.03 -10.57
C GLN A 61 9.23 -6.43 -9.71
N GLU A 62 8.35 -7.27 -9.17
CA GLU A 62 7.24 -6.85 -8.31
C GLU A 62 7.72 -6.09 -7.07
N LEU A 63 8.77 -6.58 -6.41
CA LEU A 63 9.37 -5.88 -5.27
C LEU A 63 9.99 -4.54 -5.68
N SER A 64 10.65 -4.47 -6.83
CA SER A 64 11.26 -3.23 -7.32
C SER A 64 10.23 -2.17 -7.71
N GLU A 65 9.12 -2.60 -8.30
CA GLU A 65 8.00 -1.73 -8.66
C GLU A 65 7.34 -1.19 -7.39
N ALA A 66 7.02 -2.07 -6.43
CA ALA A 66 6.44 -1.69 -5.15
C ALA A 66 7.33 -0.71 -4.37
N GLN A 67 8.65 -0.91 -4.33
CA GLN A 67 9.59 0.03 -3.70
C GLN A 67 9.61 1.40 -4.39
N SER A 68 9.42 1.44 -5.71
CA SER A 68 9.43 2.70 -6.47
C SER A 68 8.14 3.48 -6.24
N GLU A 69 7.00 2.80 -6.24
CA GLU A 69 5.69 3.38 -5.92
C GLU A 69 5.66 3.89 -4.48
N GLU A 70 6.20 3.10 -3.56
CA GLU A 70 6.33 3.45 -2.15
C GLU A 70 7.13 4.73 -1.91
N ALA A 71 8.28 4.88 -2.59
CA ALA A 71 9.10 6.07 -2.49
C ALA A 71 8.33 7.32 -2.94
N LEU A 72 7.54 7.20 -4.01
CA LEU A 72 6.68 8.28 -4.50
C LEU A 72 5.56 8.60 -3.51
N ASP A 73 4.93 7.59 -2.93
CA ASP A 73 3.87 7.80 -1.93
C ASP A 73 4.39 8.48 -0.67
N ARG A 74 5.58 8.09 -0.18
CA ARG A 74 6.24 8.79 0.92
C ARG A 74 6.55 10.25 0.58
N GLU A 75 7.06 10.50 -0.62
CA GLU A 75 7.33 11.87 -1.08
C GLU A 75 6.04 12.69 -1.15
N ASN A 76 4.96 12.12 -1.70
CA ASN A 76 3.66 12.76 -1.77
C ASN A 76 3.09 13.10 -0.39
N ILE A 77 3.20 12.19 0.59
CA ILE A 77 2.78 12.45 1.98
C ILE A 77 3.57 13.63 2.56
N GLN A 78 4.89 13.66 2.39
CA GLN A 78 5.73 14.74 2.89
C GLN A 78 5.40 16.09 2.23
N LEU A 79 5.19 16.09 0.91
CA LEU A 79 4.80 17.29 0.17
C LEU A 79 3.43 17.80 0.62
N GLN A 80 2.47 16.89 0.80
CA GLN A 80 1.13 17.24 1.27
C GLN A 80 1.18 17.81 2.70
N ALA A 81 1.93 17.19 3.60
CA ALA A 81 2.12 17.68 4.97
C ALA A 81 2.73 19.09 5.00
N ALA A 82 3.70 19.38 4.13
CA ALA A 82 4.31 20.71 4.03
C ALA A 82 3.33 21.77 3.48
N GLN A 83 2.50 21.39 2.51
CA GLN A 83 1.46 22.27 1.97
C GLN A 83 0.39 22.56 3.02
N ASP A 84 -0.11 21.51 3.69
CA ASP A 84 -1.12 21.61 4.75
C ASP A 84 -0.65 22.51 5.89
N GLU A 85 0.60 22.41 6.32
CA GLU A 85 1.15 23.27 7.38
C GLU A 85 1.21 24.74 6.93
N THR A 86 1.57 24.99 5.67
CA THR A 86 1.58 26.35 5.11
C THR A 86 0.17 26.94 5.07
N GLU A 87 -0.82 26.14 4.65
CA GLU A 87 -2.23 26.56 4.61
C GLU A 87 -2.78 26.82 6.00
N ARG A 88 -2.46 25.96 6.97
CA ARG A 88 -2.85 26.09 8.38
C ARG A 88 -2.33 27.40 8.97
N GLN A 89 -1.04 27.68 8.83
CA GLN A 89 -0.44 28.93 9.31
C GLN A 89 -1.10 30.17 8.67
N ALA A 90 -1.37 30.12 7.35
CA ALA A 90 -2.04 31.19 6.65
C ALA A 90 -3.51 31.37 7.10
N ALA A 91 -4.22 30.28 7.39
CA ALA A 91 -5.58 30.30 7.93
C ALA A 91 -5.61 30.88 9.34
N LEU A 92 -4.72 30.42 10.22
CA LEU A 92 -4.56 30.91 11.60
C LEU A 92 -4.26 32.40 11.61
N LYS A 93 -3.29 32.86 10.81
CA LYS A 93 -2.96 34.29 10.67
C LYS A 93 -4.17 35.13 10.25
N ARG A 94 -4.96 34.64 9.29
CA ARG A 94 -6.20 35.30 8.83
C ARG A 94 -7.27 35.32 9.93
N ALA A 95 -7.43 34.25 10.69
CA ALA A 95 -8.36 34.18 11.81
C ALA A 95 -8.00 35.19 12.92
N VAL A 96 -6.72 35.21 13.33
CA VAL A 96 -6.21 36.16 14.33
C VAL A 96 -6.40 37.61 13.87
N ALA A 97 -6.10 37.92 12.60
CA ALA A 97 -6.29 39.26 12.06
C ALA A 97 -7.77 39.70 12.07
N ARG A 98 -8.69 38.80 11.69
CA ARG A 98 -10.14 39.06 11.75
C ARG A 98 -10.62 39.30 13.17
N GLN A 99 -10.16 38.49 14.13
CA GLN A 99 -10.51 38.64 15.53
C GLN A 99 -10.03 39.99 16.09
N ARG A 100 -8.77 40.37 15.80
CA ARG A 100 -8.24 41.68 16.20
C ARG A 100 -9.03 42.85 15.61
N ALA A 101 -9.39 42.77 14.33
CA ALA A 101 -10.20 43.79 13.68
C ALA A 101 -11.60 43.91 14.30
N ALA A 102 -12.24 42.77 14.62
CA ALA A 102 -13.56 42.74 15.26
C ALA A 102 -13.54 43.31 16.69
N SER A 103 -12.54 42.97 17.50
CA SER A 103 -12.36 43.53 18.84
C SER A 103 -12.07 45.04 18.79
N GLY A 104 -11.23 45.48 17.85
CA GLY A 104 -10.96 46.90 17.63
C GLY A 104 -12.21 47.69 17.21
N ALA A 105 -13.04 47.14 16.33
CA ALA A 105 -14.28 47.77 15.87
C ALA A 105 -15.37 47.83 16.95
N SER A 106 -15.39 46.87 17.87
CA SER A 106 -16.37 46.82 18.97
C SER A 106 -15.98 47.68 20.18
N GLY A 107 -14.83 48.38 20.13
CA GLY A 107 -14.35 49.22 21.23
C GLY A 107 -13.91 48.41 22.47
N VAL A 108 -13.99 47.09 22.40
CA VAL A 108 -13.50 46.16 23.41
C VAL A 108 -12.01 46.00 23.16
N GLY A 109 -11.21 46.85 23.79
CA GLY A 109 -9.76 46.78 23.69
C GLY A 109 -9.23 45.38 24.07
N SER A 110 -8.06 45.03 23.54
CA SER A 110 -7.33 43.77 23.82
C SER A 110 -7.02 43.51 25.31
N ALA A 111 -7.44 44.39 26.21
CA ALA A 111 -7.30 44.26 27.67
C ALA A 111 -8.44 43.44 28.32
N GLY A 112 -9.47 43.02 27.58
CA GLY A 112 -10.53 42.13 28.08
C GLY A 112 -10.18 40.65 27.90
N GLY A 113 -10.20 39.86 28.98
CA GLY A 113 -9.80 38.44 28.98
C GLY A 113 -10.59 37.52 28.04
N SER A 114 -11.76 37.94 27.56
CA SER A 114 -12.58 37.18 26.60
C SER A 114 -12.03 37.19 25.17
N GLY A 115 -11.27 38.21 24.76
CA GLY A 115 -10.63 38.23 23.42
C GLY A 115 -9.44 37.28 23.33
N GLU A 116 -8.64 37.22 24.38
CA GLU A 116 -7.48 36.33 24.50
C GLU A 116 -7.91 34.86 24.56
N ALA A 117 -9.01 34.56 25.28
CA ALA A 117 -9.56 33.21 25.37
C ALA A 117 -10.02 32.64 24.01
N ILE A 118 -10.59 33.48 23.14
CA ILE A 118 -10.99 33.05 21.79
C ILE A 118 -9.76 32.76 20.92
N LEU A 119 -8.71 33.58 21.01
CA LEU A 119 -7.47 33.37 20.28
C LEU A 119 -6.75 32.10 20.75
N LEU A 120 -6.76 31.85 22.06
CA LEU A 120 -6.24 30.61 22.64
C LEU A 120 -7.03 29.39 22.13
N GLY A 121 -8.36 29.45 22.13
CA GLY A 121 -9.19 28.37 21.59
C GLY A 121 -8.95 28.10 20.11
N LEU A 122 -8.81 29.13 19.28
CA LEU A 122 -8.44 28.99 17.86
C LEU A 122 -7.06 28.36 17.66
N PHE A 123 -6.12 28.64 18.55
CA PHE A 123 -4.80 28.03 18.53
C PHE A 123 -4.87 26.56 18.94
N GLU A 124 -5.58 26.24 20.02
CA GLU A 124 -5.80 24.86 20.49
C GLU A 124 -6.47 24.00 19.42
N GLU A 125 -7.54 24.50 18.78
CA GLU A 125 -8.21 23.81 17.66
C GLU A 125 -7.26 23.56 16.48
N SER A 126 -6.42 24.55 16.14
CA SER A 126 -5.41 24.44 15.08
C SER A 126 -4.29 23.44 15.42
N GLU A 127 -3.95 23.25 16.71
CA GLU A 127 -2.99 22.23 17.15
C GLU A 127 -3.62 20.84 17.19
N ASP A 128 -4.89 20.73 17.60
CA ASP A 128 -5.64 19.47 17.56
C ASP A 128 -5.80 18.96 16.12
N GLU A 129 -6.15 19.84 15.18
CA GLU A 129 -6.19 19.50 13.76
C GLU A 129 -4.83 19.03 13.23
N LYS A 130 -3.74 19.70 13.64
CA LYS A 130 -2.39 19.31 13.25
C LYS A 130 -2.05 17.92 13.79
N ASN A 131 -2.30 17.67 15.07
CA ASN A 131 -2.02 16.39 15.70
C ASN A 131 -2.79 15.24 15.04
N GLU A 132 -4.05 15.47 14.64
CA GLU A 132 -4.84 14.46 13.95
C GLU A 132 -4.28 14.16 12.55
N ARG A 133 -3.86 15.18 11.80
CA ARG A 133 -3.22 14.99 10.49
C ARG A 133 -1.91 14.21 10.61
N GLU A 134 -1.06 14.58 11.57
CA GLU A 134 0.19 13.87 11.82
C GLU A 134 -0.04 12.38 12.12
N ARG A 135 -1.07 12.06 12.92
CA ARG A 135 -1.47 10.66 13.18
C ARG A 135 -1.93 9.93 11.93
N LEU A 136 -2.69 10.59 11.06
CA LEU A 136 -3.14 10.01 9.80
C LEU A 136 -1.97 9.77 8.84
N ASP A 137 -1.01 10.68 8.77
CA ASP A 137 0.18 10.52 7.95
C ASP A 137 1.09 9.41 8.49
N GLU A 138 1.27 9.31 9.81
CA GLU A 138 1.94 8.16 10.42
C GLU A 138 1.24 6.83 10.11
N LEU A 139 -0.09 6.81 10.11
CA LEU A 139 -0.85 5.60 9.78
C LEU A 139 -0.66 5.21 8.31
N ARG A 140 -0.64 6.19 7.40
CA ARG A 140 -0.35 5.96 5.97
C ARG A 140 1.05 5.40 5.78
N LEU A 141 2.05 5.99 6.43
CA LEU A 141 3.43 5.50 6.38
C LEU A 141 3.56 4.06 6.91
N ARG A 142 2.86 3.73 8.02
CA ARG A 142 2.81 2.35 8.53
C ARG A 142 2.11 1.39 7.59
N ALA A 143 1.05 1.81 6.91
CA ALA A 143 0.35 0.98 5.93
C ALA A 143 1.26 0.66 4.73
N ILE A 144 2.04 1.63 4.28
CA ILE A 144 3.06 1.49 3.25
C ILE A 144 4.14 0.47 3.67
N ASP A 145 4.68 0.62 4.89
CA ASP A 145 5.66 -0.34 5.44
C ASP A 145 5.09 -1.77 5.47
N GLN A 146 3.84 -1.90 5.93
CA GLN A 146 3.17 -3.19 6.04
C GLN A 146 2.94 -3.86 4.68
N ASP A 147 2.70 -3.09 3.62
CA ASP A 147 2.48 -3.61 2.28
C ASP A 147 3.75 -4.24 1.69
N ILE A 148 4.90 -3.58 1.86
CA ILE A 148 6.20 -4.13 1.46
C ILE A 148 6.52 -5.42 2.22
N GLU A 149 6.27 -5.45 3.53
CA GLU A 149 6.44 -6.67 4.33
C GLU A 149 5.53 -7.81 3.83
N ASN A 150 4.29 -7.49 3.46
CA ASN A 150 3.34 -8.46 2.92
C ASN A 150 3.85 -9.05 1.61
N ILE A 151 4.32 -8.21 0.67
CA ILE A 151 4.89 -8.66 -0.61
C ILE A 151 6.07 -9.59 -0.37
N GLN A 152 6.99 -9.22 0.53
CA GLN A 152 8.14 -10.07 0.87
C GLN A 152 7.71 -11.41 1.48
N SER A 153 6.71 -11.40 2.36
CA SER A 153 6.18 -12.61 2.98
C SER A 153 5.52 -13.55 1.97
N GLN A 154 4.80 -12.98 0.99
CA GLN A 154 4.18 -13.73 -0.11
C GLN A 154 5.25 -14.33 -1.02
N ASN A 155 6.27 -13.56 -1.39
CA ASN A 155 7.39 -14.03 -2.20
C ASN A 155 8.12 -15.21 -1.53
N LEU A 156 8.36 -15.11 -0.22
CA LEU A 156 8.95 -16.19 0.59
C LEU A 156 8.04 -17.43 0.61
N LEU A 157 6.73 -17.23 0.82
CA LEU A 157 5.75 -18.32 0.88
C LEU A 157 5.65 -19.06 -0.45
N GLU A 158 5.53 -18.35 -1.57
CA GLU A 158 5.48 -18.93 -2.91
C GLU A 158 6.74 -19.74 -3.22
N THR A 159 7.90 -19.19 -2.87
CA THR A 159 9.19 -19.87 -3.03
C THR A 159 9.24 -21.15 -2.20
N SER A 160 8.76 -21.12 -0.95
CA SER A 160 8.68 -22.29 -0.08
C SER A 160 7.74 -23.36 -0.64
N GLN A 161 6.55 -22.97 -1.09
CA GLN A 161 5.58 -23.88 -1.70
C GLN A 161 6.12 -24.53 -2.98
N LEU A 162 6.79 -23.77 -3.83
CA LEU A 162 7.41 -24.30 -5.05
C LEU A 162 8.49 -25.34 -4.70
N ARG A 163 9.39 -25.04 -3.78
CA ARG A 163 10.42 -25.99 -3.30
C ARG A 163 9.80 -27.26 -2.71
N GLN A 164 8.72 -27.12 -1.95
CA GLN A 164 8.01 -28.27 -1.38
C GLN A 164 7.38 -29.13 -2.48
N ARG A 165 6.72 -28.52 -3.48
CA ARG A 165 6.18 -29.24 -4.64
C ARG A 165 7.27 -29.99 -5.41
N GLN A 166 8.41 -29.34 -5.67
CA GLN A 166 9.56 -29.97 -6.33
C GLN A 166 10.14 -31.14 -5.51
N LYS A 167 10.17 -31.03 -4.18
CA LYS A 167 10.60 -32.12 -3.28
C LYS A 167 9.63 -33.31 -3.33
N LEU A 168 8.32 -33.05 -3.32
CA LEU A 168 7.29 -34.08 -3.41
C LEU A 168 7.33 -34.79 -4.77
N GLU A 169 7.40 -34.04 -5.87
CA GLU A 169 7.56 -34.56 -7.22
C GLU A 169 8.81 -35.45 -7.33
N ARG A 170 9.92 -35.02 -6.75
CA ARG A 170 11.15 -35.83 -6.68
C ARG A 170 10.98 -37.12 -5.88
N SER A 171 10.21 -37.11 -4.79
CA SER A 171 9.97 -38.34 -3.99
C SER A 171 8.98 -39.31 -4.61
N LEU A 172 8.04 -38.82 -5.44
CA LEU A 172 7.02 -39.63 -6.09
C LEU A 172 7.51 -40.21 -7.43
N PHE A 173 8.36 -39.48 -8.16
CA PHE A 173 8.82 -39.84 -9.51
C PHE A 173 10.34 -40.10 -9.62
N GLY A 174 11.10 -39.92 -8.54
CA GLY A 174 12.57 -40.16 -8.49
C GLY A 174 12.93 -41.54 -7.94
#